data_AF-A0A2X2T1P5-F1
#
_entry.id   AF-A0A2X2T1P5-F1
#
_cell.length_a   1.000
_cell.length_b   1.000
_cell.length_c   1.000
_cell.angle_alpha   90.00
_cell.angle_beta   90.00
_cell.angle_gamma   90.00
#
_symmetry.space_group_name_H-M   'P 1'
#
loop_
_entity.id
_entity.type
_entity.pdbx_description
1 polymer ?
#
loop_
_entity_poly.entity_id
_entity_poly.type
_entity_poly.pdbx_seq_one_letter_code
_entity_poly.pdbx_strand_id
1 'polypeptide(L)'
;MIGLSTLDADSFAHAWFADRRKNDPFRWAYANLIEVERNKRDRRTVPWRYAILRLHEAVQDIVPYLNEEDSKRFHAGIARVFIDNYAAIPSESIRRLLALREAGLITILALGQDYKMDVEESQTSIVAEGKAGGSMYLSMRGGKSRCKPEICRLPH
;
A
#
# COMPACT_ATOMS: atom_id res chain seq x y z
N MET A 1 -0.49 -7.73 20.02
CA MET A 1 0.71 -6.87 20.18
C MET A 1 1.86 -7.51 19.40
N ILE A 2 2.66 -6.74 18.66
CA ILE A 2 3.62 -7.24 17.65
C ILE A 2 4.87 -7.95 18.21
N GLY A 3 5.10 -7.96 19.53
CA GLY A 3 6.25 -8.67 20.12
C GLY A 3 7.61 -8.08 19.71
N LEU A 4 7.72 -6.74 19.69
CA LEU A 4 8.90 -6.01 19.19
C LEU A 4 10.25 -6.53 19.75
N SER A 5 10.30 -6.96 21.01
CA SER A 5 11.53 -7.46 21.64
C SER A 5 12.07 -8.75 21.05
N THR A 6 11.29 -9.47 20.23
CA THR A 6 11.71 -10.71 19.58
C THR A 6 11.97 -10.54 18.09
N LEU A 7 12.00 -9.30 17.59
CA LEU A 7 12.12 -8.97 16.17
C LEU A 7 13.42 -8.21 15.89
N ASP A 8 13.87 -8.30 14.64
CA ASP A 8 15.03 -7.62 14.08
C ASP A 8 14.65 -6.89 12.78
N ALA A 9 15.65 -6.25 12.14
CA ALA A 9 15.43 -5.47 10.92
C ALA A 9 14.88 -6.30 9.74
N ASP A 10 15.12 -7.62 9.74
CA ASP A 10 14.69 -8.53 8.67
C ASP A 10 13.27 -9.05 8.94
N SER A 11 12.97 -9.41 10.18
CA SER A 11 11.70 -10.03 10.60
C SER A 11 10.60 -9.02 10.93
N PHE A 12 10.95 -7.78 11.27
CA PHE A 12 9.97 -6.77 11.67
C PHE A 12 8.95 -6.47 10.57
N ALA A 13 9.39 -6.36 9.31
CA ALA A 13 8.48 -6.12 8.19
C ALA A 13 7.47 -7.25 8.01
N HIS A 14 7.89 -8.50 8.21
CA HIS A 14 6.97 -9.63 8.12
C HIS A 14 5.85 -9.53 9.17
N ALA A 15 6.22 -9.23 10.42
CA ALA A 15 5.29 -9.06 11.53
C ALA A 15 4.39 -7.82 11.35
N TRP A 16 4.94 -6.71 10.86
CA TRP A 16 4.23 -5.46 10.55
C TRP A 16 3.05 -5.68 9.61
N PHE A 17 3.27 -6.43 8.53
CA PHE A 17 2.25 -6.67 7.50
C PHE A 17 1.39 -7.91 7.78
N ALA A 18 1.73 -8.75 8.76
CA ALA A 18 1.02 -10.00 9.03
C ALA A 18 -0.46 -9.76 9.40
N ASP A 19 -0.75 -8.73 10.18
CA ASP A 19 -2.12 -8.41 10.58
C ASP A 19 -2.93 -7.88 9.39
N ARG A 20 -2.34 -7.01 8.55
CA ARG A 20 -3.03 -6.48 7.35
C ARG A 20 -3.37 -7.55 6.32
N ARG A 21 -2.58 -8.63 6.22
CA ARG A 21 -2.88 -9.76 5.33
C ARG A 21 -4.07 -10.61 5.80
N LYS A 22 -4.38 -10.60 7.10
CA LYS A 22 -5.43 -11.43 7.70
C LYS A 22 -6.79 -10.74 7.76
N ASN A 23 -6.82 -9.42 7.56
CA ASN A 23 -8.03 -8.61 7.71
C ASN A 23 -8.57 -8.16 6.35
N ASP A 24 -9.88 -7.92 6.29
CA ASP A 24 -10.51 -7.32 5.10
C ASP A 24 -9.97 -5.89 4.89
N PRO A 25 -9.41 -5.58 3.70
CA PRO A 25 -8.72 -4.32 3.45
C PRO A 25 -9.65 -3.10 3.54
N PHE A 26 -10.94 -3.24 3.21
CA PHE A 26 -11.90 -2.12 3.29
C PHE A 26 -12.33 -1.87 4.72
N ARG A 27 -12.55 -2.92 5.53
CA ARG A 27 -12.78 -2.77 6.98
C ARG A 27 -11.61 -2.07 7.66
N TRP A 28 -10.39 -2.46 7.30
CA TRP A 28 -9.19 -1.82 7.85
C TRP A 28 -9.04 -0.36 7.39
N ALA A 29 -9.29 -0.08 6.11
CA ALA A 29 -9.29 1.30 5.58
C ALA A 29 -10.34 2.19 6.26
N TYR A 30 -11.55 1.66 6.53
CA TYR A 30 -12.59 2.38 7.27
C TYR A 30 -12.16 2.70 8.70
N ALA A 31 -11.64 1.71 9.44
CA ALA A 31 -11.15 1.92 10.79
C ALA A 31 -9.99 2.93 10.84
N ASN A 32 -9.05 2.83 9.90
CA ASN A 32 -7.92 3.74 9.80
C ASN A 32 -8.36 5.17 9.47
N LEU A 33 -9.35 5.34 8.59
CA LEU A 33 -9.93 6.64 8.26
C LEU A 33 -10.53 7.32 9.49
N ILE A 34 -11.29 6.58 10.31
CA ILE A 34 -11.85 7.10 11.57
C ILE A 34 -10.74 7.55 12.52
N GLU A 35 -9.69 6.73 12.67
CA GLU A 35 -8.56 7.05 13.53
C GLU A 35 -7.82 8.32 13.06
N VAL A 36 -7.53 8.42 11.76
CA VAL A 36 -6.83 9.57 11.16
C VAL A 36 -7.63 10.85 11.34
N GLU A 37 -8.94 10.83 11.08
CA GLU A 37 -9.80 12.01 11.26
C GLU A 37 -9.91 12.43 12.73
N ARG A 38 -10.02 11.45 13.64
CA ARG A 38 -9.98 11.72 15.08
C ARG A 38 -8.64 12.35 15.49
N ASN A 39 -7.53 11.78 15.06
CA ASN A 39 -6.20 12.29 15.37
C ASN A 39 -5.99 13.71 14.82
N LYS A 40 -6.48 13.98 13.60
CA LYS A 40 -6.45 15.31 12.98
C LYS A 40 -7.26 16.33 13.78
N ARG A 41 -8.50 15.99 14.15
CA ARG A 41 -9.36 16.85 14.97
C ARG A 41 -8.75 17.14 16.34
N ASP A 42 -8.23 16.10 16.99
CA ASP A 42 -7.69 16.18 18.34
C ASP A 42 -6.21 16.64 18.37
N ARG A 43 -5.63 16.97 17.19
CA ARG A 43 -4.20 17.34 17.00
C ARG A 43 -3.22 16.37 17.66
N ARG A 44 -3.52 15.07 17.55
CA ARG A 44 -2.72 14.00 18.15
C ARG A 44 -1.65 13.51 17.19
N THR A 45 -0.41 13.56 17.66
CA THR A 45 0.70 12.84 17.03
C THR A 45 0.59 11.36 17.38
N VAL A 46 0.73 10.50 16.37
CA VAL A 46 0.77 9.04 16.55
C VAL A 46 2.20 8.63 16.91
N PRO A 47 2.51 8.25 18.17
CA PRO A 47 3.90 8.15 18.62
C PRO A 47 4.73 7.11 17.84
N TRP A 48 4.13 5.98 17.47
CA TRP A 48 4.82 4.93 16.72
C TRP A 48 5.14 5.37 15.28
N ARG A 49 4.30 6.18 14.62
CA ARG A 49 4.59 6.73 13.27
C ARG A 49 5.79 7.65 13.32
N TYR A 50 5.85 8.46 14.38
CA TYR A 50 6.98 9.34 14.61
C TYR A 50 8.26 8.56 14.93
N ALA A 51 8.17 7.49 15.73
CA ALA A 51 9.32 6.62 16.00
C ALA A 51 9.89 5.97 14.73
N ILE A 52 9.03 5.49 13.82
CA ILE A 52 9.46 4.93 12.53
C ILE A 52 10.10 6.00 11.64
N LEU A 53 9.52 7.21 11.62
CA LEU A 53 10.10 8.34 10.87
C LEU A 53 11.51 8.68 11.37
N ARG A 54 11.69 8.77 12.69
CA ARG A 54 12.99 9.02 13.31
C ARG A 54 14.00 7.90 13.05
N LEU A 55 13.53 6.64 13.04
CA LEU A 55 14.37 5.51 12.68
C LEU A 55 14.83 5.58 11.21
N HIS A 56 13.92 5.93 10.29
CA HIS A 56 14.28 6.12 8.88
C HIS A 56 15.39 7.16 8.71
N GLU A 57 15.27 8.31 9.37
CA GLU A 57 16.30 9.37 9.33
C GLU A 57 17.67 8.85 9.77
N ALA A 58 17.74 8.10 10.86
CA ALA A 58 18.99 7.52 11.34
C ALA A 58 19.56 6.43 10.41
N VAL A 59 18.69 5.63 9.79
CA VAL A 59 19.11 4.55 8.88
C VAL A 59 19.52 5.09 7.51
N GLN A 60 18.92 6.18 7.03
CA GLN A 60 19.19 6.74 5.71
C GLN A 60 20.68 7.04 5.49
N ASP A 61 21.39 7.49 6.53
CA ASP A 61 22.81 7.84 6.47
C ASP A 61 23.71 6.62 6.22
N ILE A 62 23.30 5.42 6.65
CA ILE A 62 24.10 4.19 6.47
C ILE A 62 23.82 3.50 5.13
N VAL A 63 22.67 3.77 4.49
CA VAL A 63 22.24 3.08 3.26
C VAL A 63 23.28 3.11 2.14
N PRO A 64 23.97 4.24 1.84
CA PRO A 64 24.99 4.27 0.78
C PRO A 64 26.21 3.40 1.04
N TYR A 65 26.44 3.00 2.29
CA TYR A 65 27.60 2.21 2.72
C TYR A 65 27.29 0.72 2.85
N LEU A 66 26.05 0.30 2.59
CA LEU A 66 25.68 -1.11 2.62
C LEU A 66 26.32 -1.85 1.45
N ASN A 67 26.88 -3.03 1.74
CA ASN A 67 27.29 -3.97 0.70
C ASN A 67 26.06 -4.56 -0.02
N GLU A 68 26.31 -5.35 -1.06
CA GLU A 68 25.22 -5.90 -1.87
C GLU A 68 24.26 -6.80 -1.08
N GLU A 69 24.78 -7.62 -0.16
CA GLU A 69 23.98 -8.53 0.66
C GLU A 69 23.08 -7.77 1.64
N ASP A 70 23.66 -6.82 2.37
CA ASP A 70 22.93 -6.01 3.35
C ASP A 70 21.93 -5.06 2.67
N SER A 71 22.26 -4.56 1.48
CA SER A 71 21.31 -3.81 0.66
C SER A 71 20.11 -4.67 0.29
N LYS A 72 20.30 -5.93 -0.12
CA LYS A 72 19.19 -6.85 -0.42
C LYS A 72 18.32 -7.10 0.83
N ARG A 73 18.95 -7.34 1.99
CA ARG A 73 18.25 -7.54 3.27
C ARG A 73 17.44 -6.32 3.67
N PHE A 74 18.04 -5.12 3.59
CA PHE A 74 17.38 -3.85 3.87
C PHE A 74 16.12 -3.65 3.02
N HIS A 75 16.23 -3.84 1.70
CA HIS A 75 15.10 -3.67 0.77
C HIS A 75 13.99 -4.73 0.96
N ALA A 76 14.36 -5.96 1.34
CA ALA A 76 13.41 -7.02 1.61
C ALA A 76 12.71 -6.86 2.98
N GLY A 77 13.41 -6.27 3.96
CA GLY A 77 12.97 -6.06 5.33
C GLY A 77 12.48 -4.64 5.59
N ILE A 78 13.17 -3.93 6.49
CA ILE A 78 12.69 -2.69 7.11
C ILE A 78 12.39 -1.55 6.13
N ALA A 79 13.03 -1.49 4.96
CA ALA A 79 12.74 -0.46 3.95
C ALA A 79 11.25 -0.43 3.55
N ARG A 80 10.61 -1.59 3.52
CA ARG A 80 9.18 -1.71 3.20
C ARG A 80 8.29 -1.06 4.25
N VAL A 81 8.70 -1.09 5.51
CA VAL A 81 7.97 -0.43 6.61
C VAL A 81 8.09 1.09 6.48
N PHE A 82 9.26 1.59 6.07
CA PHE A 82 9.43 3.02 5.80
C PHE A 82 8.53 3.48 4.65
N ILE A 83 8.55 2.78 3.51
CA ILE A 83 7.69 3.07 2.35
C ILE A 83 6.22 3.10 2.76
N ASP A 84 5.78 2.12 3.55
CA ASP A 84 4.42 2.04 4.06
C ASP A 84 4.04 3.20 4.99
N ASN A 85 4.97 3.65 5.84
CA ASN A 85 4.75 4.81 6.70
C ASN A 85 4.68 6.13 5.91
N TYR A 86 5.36 6.21 4.76
CA TYR A 86 5.32 7.38 3.85
C TYR A 86 4.11 7.41 2.90
N ALA A 87 3.40 6.28 2.74
CA ALA A 87 2.23 6.22 1.88
C ALA A 87 1.10 7.09 2.45
N ALA A 88 1.08 8.36 2.04
CA ALA A 88 0.05 9.32 2.40
C ALA A 88 -1.03 9.34 1.32
N ILE A 89 -2.17 8.71 1.61
CA ILE A 89 -3.37 8.87 0.79
C ILE A 89 -4.30 9.86 1.51
N PRO A 90 -4.75 10.94 0.85
CA PRO A 90 -5.68 11.88 1.45
C PRO A 90 -6.94 11.16 1.96
N SER A 91 -7.41 11.50 3.18
CA SER A 91 -8.64 10.93 3.75
C SER A 91 -9.83 10.99 2.80
N GLU A 92 -9.92 12.06 2.01
CA GLU A 92 -11.00 12.25 1.04
C GLU A 92 -10.97 11.23 -0.10
N SER A 93 -9.78 10.84 -0.57
CA SER A 93 -9.63 9.76 -1.54
C SER A 93 -10.08 8.42 -0.97
N ILE A 94 -9.78 8.15 0.31
CA ILE A 94 -10.22 6.94 1.01
C ILE A 94 -11.75 6.93 1.19
N ARG A 95 -12.38 8.06 1.53
CA ARG A 95 -13.86 8.17 1.59
C ARG A 95 -14.51 7.80 0.27
N ARG A 96 -14.01 8.35 -0.83
CA ARG A 96 -14.54 8.07 -2.17
C ARG A 96 -14.38 6.59 -2.53
N LEU A 97 -13.22 6.01 -2.24
CA LEU A 97 -12.96 4.60 -2.46
C LEU A 97 -13.94 3.71 -1.67
N LEU A 98 -14.19 4.02 -0.40
CA LEU A 98 -15.13 3.28 0.44
C LEU A 98 -16.57 3.41 -0.05
N ALA A 99 -16.99 4.62 -0.44
CA ALA A 99 -18.33 4.85 -1.00
C ALA A 99 -18.57 4.05 -2.29
N LEU A 100 -17.57 3.97 -3.19
CA LEU A 100 -17.65 3.15 -4.39
C LEU A 100 -17.79 1.65 -4.05
N ARG A 101 -17.09 1.18 -3.01
CA ARG A 101 -17.19 -0.21 -2.55
C ARG A 101 -18.57 -0.51 -1.96
N GLU A 102 -19.10 0.40 -1.14
CA GLU A 102 -20.45 0.26 -0.55
C GLU A 102 -21.54 0.26 -1.63
N ALA A 103 -21.37 1.05 -2.69
CA ALA A 103 -22.26 1.06 -3.85
C ALA A 103 -22.11 -0.18 -4.76
N GLY A 104 -21.18 -1.10 -4.46
CA GLY A 104 -20.94 -2.30 -5.28
C GLY A 104 -20.22 -2.04 -6.60
N LEU A 105 -19.66 -0.84 -6.80
CA LEU A 105 -19.03 -0.42 -8.06
C LEU A 105 -17.56 -0.86 -8.20
N ILE A 106 -16.93 -1.28 -7.10
CA ILE A 106 -15.54 -1.77 -7.11
C ILE A 106 -15.39 -3.09 -6.35
N THR A 107 -14.59 -3.99 -6.90
CA THR A 107 -14.20 -5.27 -6.30
C THR A 107 -12.69 -5.42 -6.28
N ILE A 108 -12.15 -6.09 -5.26
CA ILE A 108 -10.72 -6.45 -5.23
C ILE A 108 -10.55 -7.78 -5.92
N LEU A 109 -9.67 -7.81 -6.92
CA LEU A 109 -9.16 -9.03 -7.52
C LEU A 109 -7.72 -9.25 -7.06
N ALA A 110 -7.48 -10.30 -6.26
CA ALA A 110 -6.13 -10.71 -5.90
C ALA A 110 -5.51 -11.44 -7.10
N LEU A 111 -4.51 -10.81 -7.72
CA LEU A 111 -3.89 -11.32 -8.97
C LEU A 111 -2.83 -12.40 -8.76
N GLY A 112 -2.40 -12.67 -7.52
CA GLY A 112 -1.30 -13.60 -7.26
C GLY A 112 0.04 -13.09 -7.81
N GLN A 113 0.99 -14.01 -7.99
CA GLN A 113 2.29 -13.72 -8.62
C GLN A 113 2.23 -13.85 -10.15
N ASP A 114 1.36 -14.73 -10.64
CA ASP A 114 1.29 -15.10 -12.05
C ASP A 114 -0.03 -14.60 -12.64
N TYR A 115 -0.02 -13.36 -13.12
CA TYR A 115 -1.13 -12.81 -13.91
C TYR A 115 -0.65 -12.35 -15.28
N LYS A 116 -1.52 -12.45 -16.27
CA LYS A 116 -1.31 -11.88 -17.59
C LYS A 116 -2.12 -10.60 -17.71
N MET A 117 -1.50 -9.55 -18.23
CA MET A 117 -2.14 -8.29 -18.55
C MET A 117 -2.07 -8.11 -20.06
N ASP A 118 -3.21 -7.89 -20.69
CA ASP A 118 -3.31 -7.52 -22.09
C ASP A 118 -3.89 -6.12 -22.20
N VAL A 119 -3.22 -5.24 -22.93
CA VAL A 119 -3.58 -3.82 -23.05
C VAL A 119 -3.95 -3.56 -24.50
N GLU A 120 -5.25 -3.51 -24.76
CA GLU A 120 -5.80 -3.09 -26.05
C GLU A 120 -6.14 -1.59 -26.04
N GLU A 121 -6.37 -1.03 -27.23
CA GLU A 121 -6.63 0.40 -27.45
C GLU A 121 -7.85 0.94 -26.67
N SER A 122 -8.83 0.08 -26.39
CA SER A 122 -10.08 0.42 -25.71
C SER A 122 -10.27 -0.27 -24.34
N GLN A 123 -9.43 -1.26 -24.01
CA GLN A 123 -9.59 -2.05 -22.80
C GLN A 123 -8.27 -2.69 -22.33
N THR A 124 -8.01 -2.62 -21.02
CA THR A 124 -7.03 -3.50 -20.38
C THR A 124 -7.76 -4.71 -19.79
N SER A 125 -7.37 -5.91 -20.18
CA SER A 125 -7.84 -7.16 -19.60
C SER A 125 -6.75 -7.76 -18.70
N ILE A 126 -7.15 -8.22 -17.51
CA ILE A 126 -6.24 -8.95 -16.62
C ILE A 126 -6.82 -10.33 -16.38
N VAL A 127 -6.01 -11.36 -16.63
CA VAL A 127 -6.35 -12.75 -16.41
C VAL A 127 -5.41 -13.32 -15.33
N ALA A 128 -5.99 -13.71 -14.20
CA ALA A 128 -5.29 -14.41 -13.13
C ALA A 128 -6.11 -15.64 -12.72
N GLU A 129 -5.50 -16.84 -12.77
CA GLU A 129 -6.12 -18.11 -12.30
C GLU A 129 -7.56 -18.34 -12.83
N GLY A 130 -7.83 -18.03 -14.10
CA GLY A 130 -9.16 -18.21 -14.73
C GLY A 130 -10.21 -17.16 -14.35
N LYS A 131 -9.86 -16.14 -13.55
CA LYS A 131 -10.69 -14.97 -13.28
C LYS A 131 -10.28 -13.83 -14.23
N ALA A 132 -11.24 -13.35 -15.00
CA ALA A 132 -11.06 -12.23 -15.92
C ALA A 132 -11.67 -10.95 -15.31
N GLY A 133 -10.91 -9.86 -15.35
CA GLY A 133 -11.39 -8.54 -14.98
C GLY A 133 -11.38 -7.56 -16.17
N GLY A 134 -12.47 -6.79 -16.37
CA GLY A 134 -12.60 -5.73 -17.39
C GLY A 134 -12.31 -4.27 -16.95
N SER A 135 -11.91 -3.49 -17.96
CA SER A 135 -11.70 -2.05 -18.21
C SER A 135 -10.97 -1.08 -17.26
N MET A 136 -10.93 -1.23 -15.93
CA MET A 136 -10.13 -0.29 -15.11
C MET A 136 -9.57 -0.94 -13.84
N TYR A 137 -8.23 -1.02 -13.75
CA TYR A 137 -7.51 -1.63 -12.63
C TYR A 137 -6.46 -0.68 -12.06
N LEU A 138 -6.35 -0.65 -10.73
CA LEU A 138 -5.25 0.00 -10.03
C LEU A 138 -4.30 -1.07 -9.50
N SER A 139 -3.11 -1.20 -10.11
CA SER A 139 -2.05 -2.06 -9.56
C SER A 139 -1.38 -1.37 -8.39
N MET A 140 -1.33 -2.05 -7.24
CA MET A 140 -0.63 -1.57 -6.04
C MET A 140 0.83 -2.06 -5.96
N ARG A 141 1.35 -2.76 -6.99
CA ARG A 141 2.79 -3.05 -7.09
C ARG A 141 3.48 -1.80 -7.66
N GLY A 142 4.34 -1.17 -6.84
CA GLY A 142 5.19 -0.06 -7.27
C GLY A 142 6.15 -0.51 -8.37
N GLY A 143 5.74 -0.35 -9.62
CA GLY A 143 6.54 -0.64 -10.81
C GLY A 143 5.96 0.09 -12.01
N LYS A 144 6.70 1.10 -12.50
CA LYS A 144 6.46 1.94 -13.69
C LYS A 144 5.04 1.85 -14.28
N SER A 145 4.09 2.55 -13.66
CA SER A 145 2.83 2.91 -14.31
C SER A 145 3.11 3.98 -15.38
N ARG A 146 3.25 3.56 -16.64
CA ARG A 146 3.07 4.44 -17.80
C ARG A 146 1.56 4.66 -18.00
N CYS A 147 0.93 5.44 -17.13
CA CYS A 147 -0.34 6.09 -17.46
C CYS A 147 -0.18 7.57 -17.16
N LYS A 148 -0.06 8.38 -18.22
CA LYS A 148 -0.19 9.83 -18.12
C LYS A 148 -1.61 10.16 -17.63
N PRO A 149 -1.77 11.13 -16.73
CA PRO A 149 -3.08 11.53 -16.23
C PRO A 149 -3.74 12.44 -17.26
N GLU A 150 -4.40 11.87 -18.25
CA GLU A 150 -5.42 12.60 -19.02
C GLU A 150 -6.78 12.00 -18.71
N ILE A 151 -7.57 12.84 -18.05
CA ILE A 151 -8.98 12.69 -17.77
C ILE A 151 -9.69 12.56 -19.12
N CYS A 152 -9.97 11.34 -19.57
CA CYS A 152 -10.87 11.12 -20.69
C CYS A 152 -12.30 11.41 -20.22
N ARG A 153 -12.77 12.64 -20.50
CA ARG A 153 -14.18 13.01 -20.52
C ARG A 153 -14.94 12.05 -21.43
N LEU A 154 -16.07 11.53 -20.95
CA LEU A 154 -17.07 10.88 -21.79
C LEU A 154 -17.69 11.95 -22.72
N PRO A 155 -17.81 11.74 -24.04
CA PRO A 155 -18.81 12.43 -24.84
C PRO A 155 -20.17 11.73 -24.72
N HIS A 156 -21.22 12.55 -24.80
CA HIS A 156 -22.63 12.23 -24.69
C HIS A 156 -23.14 11.20 -25.72
#